data_AF-A0A974WPQ5-F1
#
_entry.id   AF-A0A974WPQ5-F1
#
_cell.length_a   1.000
_cell.length_b   1.000
_cell.length_c   1.000
_cell.angle_alpha   90.00
_cell.angle_beta   90.00
_cell.angle_gamma   90.00
#
_symmetry.space_group_name_H-M   'P 1'
#
loop_
_entity.id
_entity.type
_entity.pdbx_description
1 polymer ?
#
loop_
_entity_poly.entity_id
_entity_poly.type
_entity_poly.pdbx_seq_one_letter_code
_entity_poly.pdbx_strand_id
1 'polypeptide(L)'
;MTRKPIATPAGSGAAPQPVDERAARTAHGALALWALLFAAPHLYWAFGGRGGLGAESGAADAALGTTWFSAYNWGVTVASVLGALLCGWLALRPRTHVPGWRRVLQVTAVLLLVRGAIGLLSLLLLVPDGPMPPYLLVAVEPWFVIGGLLCAHAARTAGPARAGRRPRPSTDTG
;
A
#
# COMPACT_ATOMS: atom_id res chain seq x y z
N MET A 1 17.37 -30.53 -58.64
CA MET A 1 17.21 -30.88 -57.21
C MET A 1 16.87 -29.62 -56.44
N THR A 2 15.58 -29.39 -56.19
CA THR A 2 15.05 -28.13 -55.64
C THR A 2 14.89 -28.28 -54.13
N ARG A 3 15.70 -27.59 -53.32
CA ARG A 3 15.60 -27.63 -51.86
C ARG A 3 14.30 -26.96 -51.42
N LYS A 4 13.43 -27.74 -50.78
CA LYS A 4 12.19 -27.29 -50.13
C LYS A 4 12.57 -26.43 -48.92
N PRO A 5 12.11 -25.17 -48.81
CA PRO A 5 12.39 -24.35 -47.64
C PRO A 5 11.71 -24.96 -46.41
N ILE A 6 12.49 -25.22 -45.37
CA ILE A 6 12.03 -25.67 -44.06
C ILE A 6 11.33 -24.46 -43.42
N ALA A 7 10.01 -24.54 -43.27
CA ALA A 7 9.25 -23.56 -42.52
C ALA A 7 9.69 -23.61 -41.05
N THR A 8 10.38 -22.56 -40.61
CA THR A 8 10.70 -22.36 -39.20
C THR A 8 9.38 -22.25 -38.43
N PRO A 9 9.14 -23.07 -37.39
CA PRO A 9 7.92 -22.94 -36.59
C PRO A 9 7.94 -21.54 -35.95
N ALA A 10 6.91 -20.75 -36.25
CA ALA A 10 6.67 -19.48 -35.60
C ALA A 10 6.74 -19.70 -34.10
N GLY A 11 7.78 -19.15 -33.46
CA GLY A 11 7.97 -19.23 -32.02
C GLY A 11 6.69 -18.77 -31.36
N SER A 12 6.01 -19.69 -30.69
CA SER A 12 4.87 -19.45 -29.83
C SER A 12 5.27 -18.33 -28.86
N GLY A 13 4.85 -17.10 -29.16
CA GLY A 13 4.92 -15.95 -28.28
C GLY A 13 3.97 -16.17 -27.12
N ALA A 14 4.28 -17.15 -26.27
CA ALA A 14 3.52 -17.46 -25.08
C ALA A 14 3.53 -16.21 -24.21
N ALA A 15 2.39 -15.52 -24.18
CA ALA A 15 2.22 -14.32 -23.41
C ALA A 15 2.55 -14.64 -21.94
N PRO A 16 3.45 -13.90 -21.28
CA PRO A 16 3.73 -14.11 -19.86
C PRO A 16 2.47 -13.70 -19.08
N GLN A 17 1.63 -14.65 -18.63
CA GLN A 17 0.23 -14.30 -18.29
C GLN A 17 -0.47 -14.93 -17.06
N PRO A 18 0.06 -15.85 -16.22
CA PRO A 18 -0.68 -16.26 -15.01
C PRO A 18 -0.09 -15.80 -13.66
N VAL A 19 1.24 -15.67 -13.54
CA VAL A 19 1.90 -15.44 -12.23
C VAL A 19 1.86 -13.97 -11.81
N ASP A 20 2.16 -13.06 -12.74
CA ASP A 20 2.23 -11.61 -12.45
C ASP A 20 0.87 -11.03 -12.06
N GLU A 21 -0.22 -11.52 -12.67
CA GLU A 21 -1.58 -11.06 -12.35
C GLU A 21 -2.07 -11.56 -10.99
N ARG A 22 -1.74 -12.79 -10.59
CA ARG A 22 -2.10 -13.30 -9.26
C ARG A 22 -1.35 -12.54 -8.18
N ALA A 23 -0.07 -12.26 -8.40
CA ALA A 23 0.74 -11.46 -7.48
C ALA A 23 0.16 -10.03 -7.33
N ALA A 24 -0.17 -9.36 -8.43
CA ALA A 24 -0.79 -8.04 -8.39
C ALA A 24 -2.14 -8.06 -7.66
N ARG A 25 -3.02 -9.02 -7.95
CA ARG A 25 -4.31 -9.14 -7.26
C ARG A 25 -4.15 -9.36 -5.76
N THR A 26 -3.25 -10.26 -5.37
CA THR A 26 -2.99 -10.56 -3.97
C THR A 26 -2.42 -9.35 -3.25
N ALA A 27 -1.48 -8.63 -3.87
CA ALA A 27 -0.88 -7.43 -3.29
C ALA A 27 -1.92 -6.32 -3.07
N HIS A 28 -2.75 -6.02 -4.07
CA HIS A 28 -3.79 -5.00 -3.95
C HIS A 28 -4.89 -5.42 -2.97
N GLY A 29 -5.27 -6.71 -2.95
CA GLY A 29 -6.25 -7.25 -1.99
C GLY A 29 -5.76 -7.17 -0.55
N ALA A 30 -4.50 -7.55 -0.30
CA ALA A 30 -3.88 -7.43 1.02
C ALA A 30 -3.79 -5.98 1.47
N LEU A 31 -3.45 -5.05 0.57
CA LEU A 31 -3.41 -3.63 0.87
C LEU A 31 -4.81 -3.06 1.17
N ALA A 32 -5.84 -3.51 0.45
CA ALA A 32 -7.22 -3.12 0.72
C ALA A 32 -7.69 -3.59 2.09
N LEU A 33 -7.42 -4.86 2.45
CA LEU A 33 -7.75 -5.41 3.75
C LEU A 33 -7.02 -4.67 4.88
N TRP A 34 -5.70 -4.46 4.73
CA TRP A 34 -4.92 -3.69 5.69
C TRP A 34 -5.48 -2.29 5.89
N ALA A 35 -5.85 -1.60 4.81
CA ALA A 35 -6.39 -0.25 4.89
C ALA A 35 -7.73 -0.20 5.64
N LEU A 36 -8.61 -1.18 5.46
CA LEU A 36 -9.87 -1.27 6.23
C LEU A 36 -9.62 -1.54 7.71
N LEU A 37 -8.73 -2.48 8.02
CA LEU A 37 -8.35 -2.79 9.40
C LEU A 37 -7.69 -1.59 10.08
N PHE A 38 -6.88 -0.82 9.35
CA PHE A 38 -6.26 0.41 9.84
C PHE A 38 -7.28 1.54 10.03
N ALA A 39 -8.30 1.62 9.19
CA ALA A 39 -9.37 2.62 9.30
C ALA A 39 -10.24 2.40 10.55
N ALA A 40 -10.50 1.15 10.93
CA ALA A 40 -11.42 0.82 12.03
C ALA A 40 -11.10 1.51 13.38
N PRO A 41 -9.86 1.44 13.93
CA PRO A 41 -9.54 2.14 15.17
C PRO A 41 -9.59 3.66 15.01
N HIS A 42 -9.20 4.21 13.87
CA HIS A 42 -9.28 5.66 13.61
C HIS A 42 -10.73 6.13 13.56
N LEU A 43 -11.62 5.35 12.96
CA LEU A 43 -13.05 5.66 12.95
C LEU A 43 -13.63 5.64 14.37
N TYR A 44 -13.27 4.63 15.16
CA TYR A 44 -13.66 4.55 16.57
C TYR A 44 -13.23 5.80 17.36
N TRP A 45 -11.96 6.23 17.20
CA TRP A 45 -11.47 7.46 17.84
C TRP A 45 -12.07 8.74 17.27
N ALA A 46 -12.37 8.78 15.97
CA ALA A 46 -13.05 9.92 15.33
C ALA A 46 -14.43 10.20 15.93
N PHE A 47 -15.14 9.14 16.34
CA PHE A 47 -16.43 9.18 17.03
C PHE A 47 -16.34 9.39 18.55
N GLY A 48 -15.15 9.64 19.10
CA GLY A 48 -14.99 9.87 20.55
C GLY A 48 -14.73 8.62 21.37
N GLY A 49 -14.36 7.51 20.73
CA GLY A 49 -13.93 6.31 21.42
C GLY A 49 -12.73 6.56 22.34
N ARG A 50 -12.77 6.02 23.56
CA ARG A 50 -11.71 6.20 24.59
C ARG A 50 -10.75 5.02 24.68
N GLY A 51 -11.14 3.87 24.13
CA GLY A 51 -10.37 2.63 24.19
C GLY A 51 -8.93 2.83 23.72
N GLY A 52 -7.99 2.35 24.54
CA GLY A 52 -6.57 2.46 24.27
C GLY A 52 -5.93 3.78 24.74
N LEU A 53 -6.62 4.92 24.74
CA LEU A 53 -6.03 6.23 25.10
C LEU A 53 -5.75 6.40 26.60
N GLY A 54 -5.95 5.34 27.39
CA GLY A 54 -6.04 5.41 28.85
C GLY A 54 -7.44 5.84 29.23
N ALA A 55 -8.43 4.95 29.07
CA ALA A 55 -9.85 5.30 29.23
C ALA A 55 -10.19 5.90 30.61
N GLU A 56 -9.39 5.54 31.63
CA GLU A 56 -9.44 5.98 33.02
C GLU A 56 -8.50 7.16 33.34
N SER A 57 -7.74 7.68 32.37
CA SER A 57 -6.76 8.76 32.57
C SER A 57 -7.18 10.07 31.90
N GLY A 58 -6.68 11.19 32.42
CA GLY A 58 -6.89 12.52 31.81
C GLY A 58 -6.28 12.67 30.41
N ALA A 59 -5.48 11.70 29.94
CA ALA A 59 -4.91 11.71 28.60
C ALA A 59 -5.98 11.51 27.51
N ALA A 60 -6.99 10.67 27.77
CA ALA A 60 -8.11 10.49 26.86
C ALA A 60 -8.97 11.77 26.76
N ASP A 61 -9.19 12.45 27.88
CA ASP A 61 -9.92 13.72 27.92
C ASP A 61 -9.15 14.84 27.21
N ALA A 62 -7.84 14.93 27.43
CA ALA A 62 -6.98 15.89 26.74
C ALA A 62 -6.98 15.65 25.21
N ALA A 63 -6.88 14.40 24.77
CA ALA A 63 -6.91 14.07 23.35
C ALA A 63 -8.27 14.39 22.71
N LEU A 64 -9.37 13.87 23.28
CA LEU A 64 -10.72 14.02 22.75
C LEU A 64 -11.27 15.45 22.86
N GLY A 65 -10.76 16.24 23.81
CA GLY A 65 -11.09 17.66 23.93
C GLY A 65 -10.52 18.54 22.82
N THR A 66 -9.60 18.02 22.00
CA THR A 66 -9.01 18.79 20.88
C THR A 66 -9.70 18.47 19.55
N THR A 67 -10.17 19.51 18.87
CA THR A 67 -10.80 19.38 17.53
C THR A 67 -9.85 18.78 16.51
N TRP A 68 -8.54 19.03 16.64
CA TRP A 68 -7.51 18.47 15.79
C TRP A 68 -7.44 16.94 15.86
N PHE A 69 -7.59 16.34 17.04
CA PHE A 69 -7.56 14.88 17.20
C PHE A 69 -8.67 14.21 16.39
N SER A 70 -9.91 14.72 16.48
CA SER A 70 -11.02 14.18 15.70
C SER A 70 -10.82 14.42 14.19
N ALA A 71 -10.41 15.63 13.80
CA ALA A 71 -10.15 15.96 12.39
C ALA A 71 -9.08 15.05 11.76
N TYR A 72 -7.99 14.79 12.49
CA TYR A 72 -6.94 13.86 12.07
C TYR A 72 -7.50 12.44 11.85
N ASN A 73 -8.23 11.90 12.82
CA ASN A 73 -8.78 10.55 12.76
C ASN A 73 -9.83 10.40 11.63
N TRP A 74 -10.64 11.44 11.38
CA TRP A 74 -11.52 11.49 10.21
C TRP A 74 -10.74 11.48 8.90
N GLY A 75 -9.70 12.30 8.80
CA GLY A 75 -8.83 12.35 7.61
C GLY A 75 -8.19 11.00 7.30
N VAL A 76 -7.62 10.32 8.31
CA VAL A 76 -7.06 8.98 8.17
C VAL A 76 -8.12 7.98 7.73
N THR A 77 -9.28 7.99 8.37
CA THR A 77 -10.39 7.08 8.02
C THR A 77 -10.78 7.23 6.55
N VAL A 78 -11.05 8.46 6.11
CA VAL A 78 -11.48 8.73 4.72
C VAL A 78 -10.40 8.29 3.74
N ALA A 79 -9.13 8.66 3.99
CA ALA A 79 -8.02 8.27 3.13
C ALA A 79 -7.87 6.73 3.04
N SER A 80 -7.96 6.03 4.16
CA SER A 80 -7.86 4.57 4.23
C SER A 80 -9.04 3.88 3.54
N VAL A 81 -10.27 4.36 3.71
CA VAL A 81 -11.45 3.80 3.03
C VAL A 81 -11.36 4.01 1.51
N LEU A 82 -11.02 5.21 1.05
CA LEU A 82 -10.84 5.49 -0.38
C LEU A 82 -9.69 4.65 -0.98
N GLY A 83 -8.59 4.52 -0.24
CA GLY A 83 -7.47 3.65 -0.61
C GLY A 83 -7.88 2.19 -0.70
N ALA A 84 -8.68 1.69 0.25
CA ALA A 84 -9.18 0.32 0.25
C ALA A 84 -10.11 0.05 -0.94
N LEU A 85 -11.03 0.97 -1.24
CA LEU A 85 -11.93 0.85 -2.39
C LEU A 85 -11.15 0.81 -3.71
N LEU A 86 -10.17 1.70 -3.88
CA LEU A 86 -9.33 1.72 -5.07
C LEU A 86 -8.49 0.44 -5.20
N CYS A 87 -7.85 0.00 -4.12
CA CYS A 87 -7.06 -1.23 -4.12
C CYS A 87 -7.93 -2.47 -4.35
N GLY A 88 -9.13 -2.54 -3.76
CA GLY A 88 -10.09 -3.60 -4.00
C GLY A 88 -10.54 -3.64 -5.45
N TRP A 89 -10.84 -2.49 -6.04
CA TRP A 89 -11.17 -2.39 -7.46
C TRP A 89 -10.01 -2.86 -8.36
N LEU A 90 -8.77 -2.48 -8.07
CA LEU A 90 -7.58 -2.96 -8.80
C LEU A 90 -7.32 -4.45 -8.60
N ALA A 91 -7.63 -5.01 -7.43
CA ALA A 91 -7.56 -6.44 -7.18
C ALA A 91 -8.59 -7.24 -8.00
N LEU A 92 -9.73 -6.63 -8.30
CA LEU A 92 -10.73 -7.22 -9.21
C LEU A 92 -10.40 -6.98 -10.70
N ARG A 93 -9.58 -5.97 -11.00
CA ARG A 93 -9.21 -5.55 -12.37
C ARG A 93 -7.69 -5.38 -12.53
N PRO A 94 -6.89 -6.46 -12.43
CA PRO A 94 -5.42 -6.37 -12.40
C PRO A 94 -4.79 -5.84 -13.69
N ARG A 95 -5.55 -5.81 -14.80
CA ARG A 95 -5.11 -5.26 -16.09
C ARG A 95 -5.31 -3.76 -16.22
N THR A 96 -5.97 -3.13 -15.26
CA THR A 96 -6.22 -1.68 -15.32
C THR A 96 -4.97 -0.92 -14.89
N HIS A 97 -4.37 -0.20 -15.84
CA HIS A 97 -3.25 0.67 -15.59
C HIS A 97 -3.75 2.05 -15.14
N VAL A 98 -3.43 2.43 -13.90
CA VAL A 98 -3.71 3.78 -13.38
C VAL A 98 -2.41 4.61 -13.50
N PRO A 99 -2.36 5.64 -14.35
CA PRO A 99 -1.18 6.48 -14.49
C PRO A 99 -0.75 7.06 -13.13
N GLY A 100 0.55 6.99 -12.83
CA GLY A 100 1.10 7.52 -11.58
C GLY A 100 0.85 6.66 -10.34
N TRP A 101 0.00 5.63 -10.39
CA TRP A 101 -0.34 4.80 -9.22
C TRP A 101 0.89 4.16 -8.56
N ARG A 102 1.82 3.66 -9.36
CA ARG A 102 3.10 3.14 -8.85
C ARG A 102 3.86 4.17 -8.03
N ARG A 103 3.90 5.43 -8.48
CA ARG A 103 4.57 6.52 -7.77
C ARG A 103 3.85 6.86 -6.46
N VAL A 104 2.51 6.90 -6.48
CA VAL A 104 1.70 7.07 -5.28
C VAL A 104 2.03 5.99 -4.25
N LEU A 105 2.00 4.71 -4.64
CA LEU A 105 2.35 3.59 -3.77
C LEU A 105 3.79 3.69 -3.22
N GLN A 106 4.76 4.10 -4.04
CA GLN A 106 6.15 4.28 -3.59
C GLN A 106 6.29 5.40 -2.55
N VAL A 107 5.66 6.56 -2.80
CA VAL A 107 5.68 7.68 -1.85
C VAL A 107 4.98 7.29 -0.56
N THR A 108 3.79 6.69 -0.64
CA THR A 108 3.06 6.20 0.53
C THR A 108 3.89 5.16 1.30
N ALA A 109 4.58 4.24 0.62
CA ALA A 109 5.45 3.27 1.26
C ALA A 109 6.55 3.95 2.08
N VAL A 110 7.25 4.93 1.50
CA VAL A 110 8.31 5.67 2.20
C VAL A 110 7.75 6.42 3.41
N LEU A 111 6.65 7.15 3.24
CA LEU A 111 6.04 7.92 4.32
C LEU A 111 5.61 7.02 5.49
N LEU A 112 4.96 5.90 5.20
CA LEU A 112 4.53 4.95 6.23
C LEU A 112 5.73 4.28 6.92
N LEU A 113 6.75 3.87 6.18
CA LEU A 113 7.96 3.26 6.76
C LEU A 113 8.73 4.25 7.63
N VAL A 114 8.91 5.50 7.20
CA VAL A 114 9.58 6.54 8.00
C VAL A 114 8.76 6.82 9.26
N ARG A 115 7.44 6.99 9.14
CA ARG A 115 6.57 7.23 10.31
C ARG A 115 6.60 6.08 11.31
N GLY A 116 6.51 4.84 10.82
CA GLY A 116 6.57 3.65 11.66
C GLY A 116 7.95 3.45 12.31
N ALA A 117 9.03 3.72 11.57
CA ALA A 117 10.39 3.66 12.11
C ALA A 117 10.61 4.69 13.23
N ILE A 118 10.13 5.92 13.05
CA ILE A 118 10.18 6.96 14.11
C ILE A 118 9.39 6.48 15.34
N GLY A 119 8.19 5.96 15.16
CA GLY A 119 7.36 5.50 16.30
C GLY A 119 7.95 4.30 17.03
N LEU A 120 8.50 3.32 16.30
CA LEU A 120 9.21 2.18 16.90
C LEU A 120 10.50 2.61 17.61
N LEU A 121 11.23 3.60 17.07
CA LEU A 121 12.40 4.15 17.72
C LEU A 121 12.01 4.94 18.99
N SER A 122 10.93 5.70 18.94
CA SER A 122 10.36 6.38 20.12
C SER A 122 9.96 5.36 21.19
N LEU A 123 9.33 4.25 20.82
CA LEU A 123 9.08 3.13 21.73
C LEU A 123 10.38 2.58 22.34
N LEU A 124 11.41 2.36 21.53
CA LEU A 124 12.65 1.79 22.03
C LEU A 124 13.39 2.73 23.00
N LEU A 125 13.25 4.05 22.81
CA LEU A 125 14.06 5.06 23.52
C LEU A 125 13.32 5.82 24.64
N LEU A 126 11.98 5.87 24.65
CA LEU A 126 11.20 6.79 25.52
C LEU A 126 10.21 6.08 26.47
N VAL A 127 10.23 4.74 26.55
CA VAL A 127 9.18 3.95 27.23
C VAL A 127 8.99 4.15 28.75
N PRO A 128 9.93 4.66 29.58
CA PRO A 128 9.60 4.85 30.99
C PRO A 128 8.71 6.07 31.29
N ASP A 129 8.85 7.19 30.57
CA ASP A 129 8.36 8.50 31.04
C ASP A 129 7.44 9.26 30.04
N GLY A 130 7.02 8.61 28.95
CA GLY A 130 6.16 9.24 27.94
C GLY A 130 4.69 9.42 28.38
N PRO A 131 3.98 10.47 27.93
CA PRO A 131 2.58 10.73 28.29
C PRO A 131 1.57 9.75 27.66
N MET A 132 2.03 8.87 26.77
CA MET A 132 1.19 7.97 26.01
C MET A 132 1.44 6.52 26.46
N PRO A 133 0.39 5.73 26.73
CA PRO A 133 0.58 4.37 27.22
C PRO A 133 1.33 3.51 26.19
N PRO A 134 2.40 2.80 26.60
CA PRO A 134 3.30 2.09 25.68
C PRO A 134 2.60 1.00 24.86
N TYR A 135 1.51 0.41 25.38
CA TYR A 135 0.73 -0.59 24.67
C TYR A 135 0.04 -0.04 23.41
N LEU A 136 -0.32 1.25 23.37
CA LEU A 136 -1.00 1.82 22.20
C LEU A 136 0.00 2.11 21.07
N LEU A 137 1.19 2.58 21.44
CA LEU A 137 2.29 2.71 20.51
C LEU A 137 2.67 1.34 19.93
N VAL A 138 2.78 0.29 20.76
CA VAL A 138 3.02 -1.08 20.26
C VAL A 138 1.89 -1.59 19.37
N ALA A 139 0.64 -1.20 19.64
CA ALA A 139 -0.50 -1.62 18.85
C ALA A 139 -0.62 -0.89 17.51
N VAL A 140 -0.18 0.37 17.40
CA VAL A 140 -0.38 1.23 16.23
C VAL A 140 0.88 1.32 15.36
N GLU A 141 2.06 1.44 15.95
CA GLU A 141 3.30 1.70 15.20
C GLU A 141 3.69 0.59 14.20
N PRO A 142 3.53 -0.71 14.53
CA PRO A 142 3.75 -1.79 13.57
C PRO A 142 2.84 -1.72 12.34
N TRP A 143 1.63 -1.12 12.44
CA TRP A 143 0.74 -1.01 11.29
C TRP A 143 1.31 -0.13 10.19
N PHE A 144 1.99 0.95 10.56
CA PHE A 144 2.66 1.82 9.59
C PHE A 144 3.74 1.04 8.82
N VAL A 145 4.53 0.22 9.52
CA VAL A 145 5.55 -0.62 8.87
C VAL A 145 4.90 -1.65 7.94
N ILE A 146 3.88 -2.37 8.41
CA ILE A 146 3.15 -3.36 7.61
C ILE A 146 2.55 -2.72 6.36
N GLY A 147 1.84 -1.60 6.51
CA GLY A 147 1.26 -0.86 5.38
C GLY A 147 2.31 -0.38 4.40
N GLY A 148 3.43 0.15 4.90
CA GLY A 148 4.55 0.57 4.07
C GLY A 148 5.15 -0.57 3.24
N LEU A 149 5.32 -1.74 3.85
CA LEU A 149 5.79 -2.95 3.15
C LEU A 149 4.78 -3.44 2.10
N LEU A 150 3.47 -3.43 2.42
CA LEU A 150 2.41 -3.79 1.47
C LEU A 150 2.37 -2.81 0.28
N CYS A 151 2.48 -1.51 0.51
CA CYS A 151 2.58 -0.51 -0.55
C CYS A 151 3.83 -0.73 -1.42
N ALA A 152 4.99 -1.01 -0.82
CA ALA A 152 6.22 -1.31 -1.56
C ALA A 152 6.07 -2.58 -2.41
N HIS A 153 5.42 -3.61 -1.88
CA HIS A 153 5.14 -4.85 -2.62
C HIS A 153 4.16 -4.62 -3.77
N ALA A 154 3.07 -3.88 -3.54
CA ALA A 154 2.11 -3.50 -4.57
C ALA A 154 2.77 -2.63 -5.67
N ALA A 155 3.67 -1.72 -5.31
CA ALA A 155 4.40 -0.90 -6.28
C ALA A 155 5.35 -1.70 -7.19
N ARG A 156 5.90 -2.82 -6.70
CA ARG A 156 6.75 -3.73 -7.47
C ARG A 156 5.94 -4.58 -8.45
N THR A 157 4.73 -4.97 -8.06
CA THR A 157 3.82 -5.77 -8.89
C THR A 157 3.05 -4.93 -9.91
N ALA A 158 2.86 -3.63 -9.66
CA ALA A 158 2.33 -2.64 -10.61
C ALA A 158 3.35 -2.24 -11.69
N GLY A 159 4.11 -3.20 -12.22
CA GLY A 159 5.29 -2.99 -13.08
C GLY A 159 5.06 -2.04 -14.27
N PRO A 160 6.14 -1.50 -14.87
CA PRO A 160 6.00 -0.59 -15.99
C PRO A 160 5.26 -1.30 -17.12
N ALA A 161 4.19 -0.68 -17.64
CA ALA A 161 3.63 -1.06 -18.92
C ALA A 161 4.81 -1.15 -19.89
N ARG A 162 5.13 -2.36 -20.37
CA ARG A 162 6.20 -2.56 -21.35
C ARG A 162 5.89 -1.62 -22.51
N ALA A 163 6.55 -0.47 -22.54
CA ALA A 163 6.56 0.40 -23.70
C ALA A 163 6.99 -0.52 -24.83
N GLY A 164 6.09 -0.72 -25.79
CA GLY A 164 6.30 -1.65 -26.88
C GLY A 164 7.68 -1.39 -27.45
N ARG A 165 8.57 -2.36 -27.26
CA ARG A 165 9.80 -2.45 -28.03
C ARG A 165 9.34 -2.72 -29.45
N ARG A 166 8.90 -1.67 -30.16
CA ARG A 166 8.71 -1.73 -31.60
C ARG A 166 10.06 -2.21 -32.13
N PRO A 167 10.11 -3.33 -32.86
CA PRO A 167 11.31 -3.70 -33.59
C PRO A 167 11.76 -2.47 -34.36
N ARG A 168 13.01 -2.02 -34.14
CA ARG A 168 13.62 -1.03 -35.03
C ARG A 168 13.52 -1.66 -36.43
N PRO A 169 12.81 -1.06 -37.40
CA PRO A 169 12.86 -1.58 -38.75
C PRO A 169 14.32 -1.56 -39.16
N SER A 170 14.86 -2.74 -39.50
CA SER A 170 16.19 -2.88 -40.07
C SER A 170 16.20 -2.05 -41.34
N THR A 171 16.87 -0.91 -41.30
CA THR A 171 17.28 -0.20 -42.51
C THR A 171 18.43 -0.96 -43.13
N ASP A 172 18.12 -2.12 -43.71
CA ASP A 172 18.94 -2.71 -44.76
C ASP A 172 18.46 -2.07 -46.07
N THR A 173 19.03 -0.90 -46.37
CA THR A 173 19.10 -0.41 -47.74
C THR A 173 20.39 -0.99 -48.32
N GLY A 174 20.23 -1.92 -49.25
CA GLY A 174 21.30 -2.37 -50.14
C GLY A 174 21.68 -1.32 -51.19
#